data_AF-A0A1D1W809-F1
#
_entry.id   AF-A0A1D1W809-F1
#
_cell.length_a   1.000
_cell.length_b   1.000
_cell.length_c   1.000
_cell.angle_alpha   90.00
_cell.angle_beta   90.00
_cell.angle_gamma   90.00
#
_symmetry.space_group_name_H-M   'P 1'
#
loop_
_entity.id
_entity.type
_entity.pdbx_description
1 polymer ?
#
loop_
_entity_poly.entity_id
_entity_poly.type
_entity_poly.pdbx_seq_one_letter_code
_entity_poly.pdbx_strand_id
1 'polypeptide(L)'
;MVRHLSTVIFLLVFRSFRCGRDSRRPFEGNLPQNCTVPAYIQNKYYSRENGQNMFTTIQSNSFTRLRKVSIPGSIVETSVQRDTQVQETCLLMQCNRPNKVTGRCQSFQQTSDISGGIVYDSDRYRFLIHDTSTKCYRCREIAVRTINVLELRETECLTFGGNVVPDMTYLCGKLKGTKMDGNVERASWTTLFSQKPTRVSCRSSIEGSWTFKYSIQRYSQHKCLHPKNNLTSCPDPANRYSTEDRFYISYGACDDYAWKKGDPGLSFLRDMAMTFVCLGDWYIGNDHFFAAVNLGENRPEEQYRCFVSIFSVFVTDCSVVS
;
A
#
# COMPACT_ATOMS: atom_id res chain seq x y z
N MET A 1 -59.95 13.82 -39.19
CA MET A 1 -59.17 12.59 -38.88
C MET A 1 -57.85 13.05 -38.26
N VAL A 2 -57.75 13.24 -36.94
CA VAL A 2 -57.46 12.23 -35.90
C VAL A 2 -56.25 11.35 -36.22
N ARG A 3 -55.10 11.66 -35.59
CA ARG A 3 -54.23 10.79 -34.75
C ARG A 3 -52.93 11.57 -34.46
N HIS A 4 -52.84 12.28 -33.34
CA HIS A 4 -52.24 11.84 -32.07
C HIS A 4 -50.89 11.12 -32.21
N LEU A 5 -49.81 11.82 -31.83
CA LEU A 5 -48.80 11.26 -30.95
C LEU A 5 -48.35 12.36 -29.98
N SER A 6 -48.68 12.12 -28.71
CA SER A 6 -48.43 12.98 -27.58
C SER A 6 -47.00 12.76 -27.08
N THR A 7 -46.21 13.82 -26.99
CA THR A 7 -44.97 13.82 -26.19
C THR A 7 -45.09 14.91 -25.14
N VAL A 8 -45.48 14.50 -23.93
CA VAL A 8 -45.52 15.36 -22.75
C VAL A 8 -44.11 15.40 -22.17
N ILE A 9 -43.41 16.51 -22.30
CA ILE A 9 -42.14 16.76 -21.60
C ILE A 9 -42.48 17.36 -20.23
N PHE A 10 -42.33 16.57 -19.18
CA PHE A 10 -42.36 17.06 -17.81
C PHE A 10 -41.06 17.84 -17.52
N LEU A 11 -41.15 19.18 -17.56
CA LEU A 11 -40.11 20.06 -17.01
C LEU A 11 -40.22 20.06 -15.48
N LEU A 12 -39.53 19.13 -14.83
CA LEU A 12 -39.26 19.19 -13.39
C LEU A 12 -38.24 20.31 -13.13
N VAL A 13 -38.75 21.48 -12.75
CA VAL A 13 -37.94 22.58 -12.20
C VAL A 13 -37.44 22.14 -10.81
N PHE A 14 -36.28 21.48 -10.77
CA PHE A 14 -35.55 21.33 -9.52
C PHE A 14 -34.93 22.69 -9.17
N ARG A 15 -35.53 23.36 -8.18
CA ARG A 15 -34.88 24.43 -7.41
C ARG A 15 -33.50 23.93 -6.98
N SER A 16 -32.45 24.45 -7.60
CA SER A 16 -31.08 24.30 -7.13
C SER A 16 -30.96 25.08 -5.82
N PHE A 17 -31.15 24.39 -4.71
CA PHE A 17 -30.70 24.86 -3.40
C PHE A 17 -29.18 25.00 -3.46
N ARG A 18 -28.71 26.24 -3.62
CA ARG A 18 -27.33 26.61 -3.27
C ARG A 18 -27.17 26.41 -1.77
N CYS A 19 -26.62 25.27 -1.36
CA CYS A 19 -26.02 25.15 -0.03
C CYS A 19 -24.69 25.91 -0.04
N GLY A 20 -24.75 27.19 0.31
CA GLY A 20 -23.62 27.83 0.98
C GLY A 20 -23.45 27.17 2.33
N ARG A 21 -22.36 26.44 2.52
CA ARG A 21 -21.85 26.09 3.86
C ARG A 21 -20.40 26.53 3.92
N ASP A 22 -20.23 27.75 4.38
CA ASP A 22 -19.05 28.10 5.16
C ASP A 22 -19.18 27.38 6.49
N SER A 23 -18.42 26.30 6.67
CA SER A 23 -18.34 25.57 7.94
C SER A 23 -16.89 25.42 8.35
N ARG A 24 -16.24 26.56 8.59
CA ARG A 24 -15.00 26.66 9.38
C ARG A 24 -15.33 26.77 10.88
N ARG A 25 -15.95 25.73 11.45
CA ARG A 25 -16.03 25.63 12.91
C ARG A 25 -15.45 24.28 13.34
N PRO A 26 -14.41 24.28 14.19
CA PRO A 26 -14.03 23.07 14.88
C PRO A 26 -15.20 22.59 15.76
N PHE A 27 -15.38 21.28 15.86
CA PHE A 27 -16.37 20.70 16.77
C PHE A 27 -15.91 20.95 18.21
N GLU A 28 -16.61 21.85 18.91
CA GLU A 28 -16.58 21.93 20.38
C GLU A 28 -17.67 20.98 20.92
N GLY A 29 -17.26 19.80 21.40
CA GLY A 29 -18.16 18.84 22.04
C GLY A 29 -17.62 17.41 21.97
N ASN A 30 -17.74 16.68 23.08
CA ASN A 30 -17.40 15.27 23.36
C ASN A 30 -16.61 14.53 22.27
N LEU A 31 -15.40 14.08 22.61
CA LEU A 31 -14.55 13.21 21.80
C LEU A 31 -15.41 12.17 21.03
N PRO A 32 -15.31 12.12 19.69
CA PRO A 32 -16.07 11.16 18.90
C PRO A 32 -15.86 9.75 19.43
N GLN A 33 -16.92 8.93 19.47
CA GLN A 33 -16.79 7.51 19.78
C GLN A 33 -15.74 6.88 18.86
N ASN A 34 -14.83 6.11 19.45
CA ASN A 34 -13.75 5.44 18.73
C ASN A 34 -14.29 4.71 17.50
N CYS A 35 -13.60 4.90 16.36
CA CYS A 35 -14.00 4.22 15.13
C CYS A 35 -13.82 2.71 15.27
N THR A 36 -14.57 1.93 14.49
CA THR A 36 -14.39 0.47 14.39
C THR A 36 -13.78 0.12 13.04
N VAL A 37 -12.48 -0.16 13.04
CA VAL A 37 -11.72 -0.58 11.87
C VAL A 37 -12.23 -1.96 11.39
N PRO A 38 -12.45 -2.18 10.08
CA PRO A 38 -12.92 -3.46 9.56
C PRO A 38 -12.02 -4.64 9.92
N ALA A 39 -12.60 -5.75 10.35
CA ALA A 39 -11.86 -6.92 10.85
C ALA A 39 -10.86 -7.49 9.83
N TYR A 40 -11.18 -7.45 8.53
CA TYR A 40 -10.33 -8.02 7.48
C TYR A 40 -9.05 -7.22 7.22
N ILE A 41 -8.95 -5.97 7.69
CA ILE A 41 -7.70 -5.18 7.63
C ILE A 41 -6.95 -5.19 8.98
N GLN A 42 -7.53 -5.74 10.04
CA GLN A 42 -6.88 -5.83 11.36
C GLN A 42 -5.81 -6.93 11.33
N ASN A 43 -4.55 -6.52 11.26
CA ASN A 43 -3.40 -7.42 11.26
C ASN A 43 -2.12 -6.66 11.66
N LYS A 44 -0.99 -7.37 11.68
CA LYS A 44 0.34 -6.77 11.72
C LYS A 44 0.92 -6.72 10.32
N TYR A 45 1.42 -5.55 9.95
CA TYR A 45 1.98 -5.28 8.64
C TYR A 45 3.43 -4.83 8.74
N TYR A 46 4.23 -5.22 7.77
CA TYR A 46 5.58 -4.73 7.53
C TYR A 46 5.57 -3.72 6.38
N SER A 47 6.32 -2.64 6.52
CA SER A 47 6.63 -1.68 5.47
C SER A 47 8.09 -1.24 5.58
N ARG A 48 8.65 -0.81 4.45
CA ARG A 48 9.93 -0.11 4.42
C ARG A 48 9.67 1.36 4.11
N GLU A 49 9.99 2.23 5.05
CA GLU A 49 9.68 3.66 4.99
C GLU A 49 10.96 4.45 5.17
N ASN A 50 11.34 5.26 4.18
CA ASN A 50 12.58 6.05 4.21
C ASN A 50 13.82 5.22 4.57
N GLY A 51 13.88 3.99 4.04
CA GLY A 51 14.97 3.05 4.30
C GLY A 51 14.87 2.29 5.63
N GLN A 52 13.91 2.62 6.50
CA GLN A 52 13.74 2.04 7.83
C GLN A 52 12.66 0.95 7.84
N ASN A 53 12.85 -0.06 8.69
CA ASN A 53 11.89 -1.12 8.89
C ASN A 53 10.78 -0.65 9.84
N MET A 54 9.55 -0.65 9.33
CA MET A 54 8.36 -0.23 10.05
C MET A 54 7.40 -1.40 10.23
N PHE A 55 6.81 -1.51 11.42
CA PHE A 55 5.80 -2.50 11.75
C PHE A 55 4.54 -1.78 12.24
N THR A 56 3.45 -1.94 11.50
CA THR A 56 2.16 -1.31 11.79
C THR A 56 1.17 -2.38 12.24
N THR A 57 0.72 -2.32 13.48
CA THR A 57 -0.37 -3.16 14.00
C THR A 57 -1.67 -2.38 13.94
N ILE A 58 -2.66 -2.94 13.24
CA ILE A 58 -3.99 -2.37 13.10
C ILE A 58 -4.96 -3.20 13.95
N GLN A 59 -5.64 -2.56 14.90
CA GLN A 59 -6.66 -3.17 15.75
C GLN A 59 -8.02 -2.52 15.51
N SER A 60 -9.03 -2.92 16.28
CA SER A 60 -10.41 -2.46 16.11
C SER A 60 -10.58 -0.94 16.25
N ASN A 61 -9.76 -0.26 17.04
CA ASN A 61 -9.87 1.19 17.25
C ASN A 61 -8.51 1.88 17.44
N SER A 62 -7.41 1.19 17.20
CA SER A 62 -6.07 1.70 17.48
C SER A 62 -5.08 1.25 16.41
N PHE A 63 -4.01 2.03 16.30
CA PHE A 63 -2.89 1.78 15.42
C PHE A 63 -1.62 1.88 16.25
N THR A 64 -0.77 0.85 16.18
CA THR A 64 0.54 0.86 16.83
C THR A 64 1.61 0.78 15.77
N ARG A 65 2.51 1.78 15.71
CA ARG A 65 3.63 1.82 14.78
C ARG A 65 4.94 1.65 15.54
N LEU A 66 5.70 0.64 15.16
CA LEU A 66 7.01 0.35 15.70
C LEU A 66 8.04 0.54 14.60
N ARG A 67 8.93 1.51 14.79
CA ARG A 67 10.15 1.64 14.00
C ARG A 67 11.22 0.76 14.61
N LYS A 68 11.82 -0.11 13.79
CA LYS A 68 13.04 -0.83 14.15
C LYS A 68 14.23 -0.26 13.42
N VAL A 69 15.26 0.11 14.17
CA VAL A 69 16.51 0.59 13.60
C VAL A 69 17.39 -0.62 13.32
N SER A 70 17.74 -0.83 12.06
CA SER A 70 18.74 -1.84 11.68
C SER A 70 20.11 -1.36 12.15
N ILE A 71 20.64 -1.92 13.23
CA ILE A 71 22.00 -1.61 13.71
C ILE A 71 22.99 -2.29 12.76
N PRO A 72 23.84 -1.55 12.02
CA PRO A 72 24.95 -2.15 11.30
C PRO A 72 25.92 -2.73 12.33
N GLY A 73 26.30 -4.00 12.20
CA GLY A 73 27.08 -4.75 13.20
C GLY A 73 28.52 -4.28 13.45
N SER A 74 28.88 -3.01 13.24
CA SER A 74 30.28 -2.55 13.37
C SER A 74 30.49 -1.10 13.78
N ILE A 75 29.46 -0.29 14.07
CA ILE A 75 29.68 1.11 14.45
C ILE A 75 28.89 1.43 15.72
N VAL A 76 29.61 1.60 16.83
CA VAL A 76 29.08 2.28 18.03
C VAL A 76 29.06 3.78 17.71
N GLU A 77 28.04 4.21 16.96
CA GLU A 77 27.73 5.63 16.82
C GLU A 77 27.08 6.12 18.11
N THR A 78 27.61 7.21 18.66
CA THR A 78 27.18 7.89 19.90
C THR A 78 25.77 8.51 19.85
N SER A 79 24.98 8.16 18.83
CA SER A 79 23.55 8.45 18.75
C SER A 79 22.79 7.17 18.40
N VAL A 80 22.69 6.25 19.36
CA VAL A 80 21.88 5.02 19.22
C VAL A 80 20.44 5.43 18.92
N GLN A 81 20.04 5.41 17.64
CA GLN A 81 18.64 5.52 17.28
C GLN A 81 17.93 4.31 17.87
N ARG A 82 17.15 4.52 18.93
CA ARG A 82 16.40 3.45 19.58
C ARG A 82 15.16 3.13 18.76
N ASP A 83 14.70 1.89 18.90
CA ASP A 83 13.36 1.50 18.48
C ASP A 83 12.34 2.45 19.13
N THR A 84 11.39 2.91 18.31
CA THR A 84 10.34 3.85 18.76
C THR A 84 8.99 3.24 18.49
N GLN A 85 8.15 3.20 19.51
CA GLN A 85 6.76 2.76 19.41
C GLN A 85 5.82 3.93 19.64
N VAL A 86 4.88 4.13 18.73
CA VAL A 86 3.81 5.13 18.83
C VAL A 86 2.48 4.39 18.83
N GLN A 87 1.62 4.71 19.79
CA GLN A 87 0.26 4.21 19.86
C GLN A 87 -0.71 5.35 19.55
N GLU A 88 -1.61 5.11 18.61
CA GLU A 88 -2.55 6.10 18.11
C GLU A 88 -3.97 5.55 18.15
N THR A 89 -4.94 6.40 18.46
CA THR A 89 -6.35 6.04 18.58
C THR A 89 -7.13 6.52 17.36
N CYS A 90 -8.03 5.69 16.86
CA CYS A 90 -8.95 6.07 15.79
C CYS A 90 -10.20 6.76 16.35
N LEU A 91 -10.41 8.02 15.97
CA LEU A 91 -11.58 8.79 16.39
C LEU A 91 -12.74 8.70 15.41
N LEU A 92 -12.46 8.80 14.10
CA LEU A 92 -13.49 8.79 13.05
C LEU A 92 -13.02 7.98 11.85
N MET A 93 -13.97 7.44 11.10
CA MET A 93 -13.71 6.69 9.86
C MET A 93 -14.67 7.09 8.74
N GLN A 94 -14.12 7.27 7.54
CA GLN A 94 -14.84 7.42 6.29
C GLN A 94 -14.42 6.32 5.29
N CYS A 95 -15.30 5.98 4.35
CA CYS A 95 -15.03 4.96 3.34
C CYS A 95 -15.68 5.30 2.00
N ASN A 96 -15.10 4.78 0.92
CA ASN A 96 -15.64 4.95 -0.42
C ASN A 96 -16.84 4.03 -0.72
N ARG A 97 -16.98 2.91 0.01
CA ARG A 97 -18.03 1.90 -0.20
C ARG A 97 -18.81 1.58 1.08
N PRO A 98 -19.65 2.50 1.58
CA PRO A 98 -20.38 2.31 2.83
C PRO A 98 -21.27 1.05 2.81
N ASN A 99 -21.77 0.64 1.64
CA ASN A 99 -22.67 -0.51 1.50
C ASN A 99 -21.96 -1.88 1.62
N LYS A 100 -20.63 -1.97 1.51
CA LYS A 100 -19.87 -3.21 1.69
C LYS A 100 -19.42 -3.44 3.14
N VAL A 101 -19.35 -2.38 3.94
CA VAL A 101 -18.79 -2.45 5.29
C VAL A 101 -19.88 -2.83 6.28
N THR A 102 -19.65 -3.87 7.06
CA THR A 102 -20.44 -4.15 8.27
C THR A 102 -20.12 -3.08 9.32
N GLY A 103 -20.85 -1.96 9.33
CA GLY A 103 -20.68 -0.89 10.33
C GLY A 103 -20.89 0.53 9.78
N ARG A 104 -21.21 1.47 10.68
CA ARG A 104 -21.45 2.89 10.37
C ARG A 104 -20.16 3.56 9.88
N CYS A 105 -20.03 3.68 8.57
CA CYS A 105 -18.95 4.41 7.95
C CYS A 105 -19.51 5.56 7.11
N GLN A 106 -18.95 6.76 7.27
CA GLN A 106 -19.39 7.93 6.50
C GLN A 106 -18.83 7.85 5.07
N SER A 107 -19.68 8.04 4.06
CA SER A 107 -19.22 8.07 2.66
C SER A 107 -18.37 9.31 2.39
N PHE A 108 -17.28 9.17 1.65
CA PHE A 108 -16.60 10.31 1.04
C PHE A 108 -16.58 10.18 -0.49
N GLN A 109 -16.71 11.32 -1.19
CA GLN A 109 -16.54 11.33 -2.64
C GLN A 109 -15.05 11.14 -2.97
N GLN A 110 -14.75 10.08 -3.71
CA GLN A 110 -13.45 9.90 -4.32
C GLN A 110 -13.30 10.96 -5.42
N THR A 111 -12.35 11.88 -5.29
CA THR A 111 -11.93 12.66 -6.46
C THR A 111 -11.06 11.76 -7.30
N SER A 112 -11.47 11.52 -8.54
CA SER A 112 -10.61 10.94 -9.56
C SER A 112 -9.47 11.93 -9.79
N ASP A 113 -8.32 11.68 -9.17
CA ASP A 113 -7.11 12.50 -9.36
C ASP A 113 -6.48 12.28 -10.76
N ILE A 114 -7.19 11.59 -11.67
CA ILE A 114 -6.82 11.36 -13.06
C ILE A 114 -8.04 11.69 -13.93
N SER A 115 -7.87 12.67 -14.82
CA SER A 115 -8.80 12.99 -15.91
C SER A 115 -8.78 11.86 -16.93
N GLY A 116 -9.52 10.80 -16.64
CA GLY A 116 -9.56 9.54 -17.39
C GLY A 116 -10.01 8.47 -16.42
N GLY A 117 -11.29 8.10 -16.49
CA GLY A 117 -12.00 7.31 -15.49
C GLY A 117 -11.38 5.96 -15.18
N ILE A 118 -10.35 5.95 -14.32
CA ILE A 118 -9.86 4.76 -13.64
C ILE A 118 -10.55 4.72 -12.29
N VAL A 119 -11.59 3.89 -12.20
CA VAL A 119 -12.19 3.49 -10.92
C VAL A 119 -11.16 2.61 -10.22
N TYR A 120 -10.54 3.11 -9.15
CA TYR A 120 -9.78 2.23 -8.27
C TYR A 120 -10.77 1.29 -7.58
N ASP A 121 -10.80 0.01 -7.96
CA ASP A 121 -11.71 -1.01 -7.40
C ASP A 121 -11.36 -1.43 -5.95
N SER A 122 -10.42 -0.75 -5.30
CA SER A 122 -10.02 -0.99 -3.91
C SER A 122 -11.01 -0.37 -2.92
N ASP A 123 -11.30 -1.06 -1.84
CA ASP A 123 -11.90 -0.44 -0.66
C ASP A 123 -10.91 0.56 -0.06
N ARG A 124 -11.36 1.79 0.20
CA ARG A 124 -10.54 2.87 0.75
C ARG A 124 -11.16 3.39 2.02
N TYR A 125 -10.32 3.57 3.03
CA TYR A 125 -10.70 4.07 4.34
C TYR A 125 -9.87 5.29 4.70
N ARG A 126 -10.52 6.31 5.25
CA ARG A 126 -9.85 7.46 5.86
C ARG A 126 -10.14 7.46 7.34
N PHE A 127 -9.12 7.66 8.14
CA PHE A 127 -9.19 7.66 9.58
C PHE A 127 -8.71 8.99 10.14
N LEU A 128 -9.48 9.56 11.07
CA LEU A 128 -8.99 10.61 11.95
C LEU A 128 -8.23 9.94 13.09
N ILE A 129 -6.93 10.08 13.08
CA ILE A 129 -6.02 9.46 14.06
C ILE A 129 -5.60 10.53 15.07
N HIS A 130 -5.60 10.17 16.35
CA HIS A 130 -5.09 10.98 17.45
C HIS A 130 -3.95 10.26 18.17
N ASP A 131 -2.79 10.90 18.19
CA ASP A 131 -1.63 10.46 18.96
C ASP A 131 -1.70 11.10 20.36
N THR A 132 -1.95 10.27 21.38
CA THR A 132 -2.11 10.73 22.75
C THR A 132 -0.80 11.23 23.37
N SER A 133 0.35 10.80 22.85
CA SER A 133 1.66 11.19 23.38
C SER A 133 2.05 12.59 22.94
N THR A 134 1.83 12.92 21.67
CA THR A 134 2.14 14.22 21.07
C THR A 134 0.94 15.17 21.03
N LYS A 135 -0.25 14.69 21.40
CA LYS A 135 -1.54 15.41 21.30
C LYS A 135 -1.81 15.95 19.89
N CYS A 136 -1.36 15.22 18.87
CA CYS A 136 -1.53 15.63 17.48
C CYS A 136 -2.52 14.74 16.73
N TYR A 137 -3.04 15.29 15.64
CA TYR A 137 -3.99 14.63 14.77
C TYR A 137 -3.38 14.43 13.38
N ARG A 138 -3.71 13.30 12.76
CA ARG A 138 -3.35 12.97 11.38
C ARG A 138 -4.56 12.39 10.65
N CYS A 139 -4.67 12.67 9.36
CA CYS A 139 -5.53 11.86 8.51
C CYS A 139 -4.71 10.72 7.91
N ARG A 140 -5.15 9.49 8.12
CA ARG A 140 -4.55 8.30 7.51
C ARG A 140 -5.52 7.71 6.50
N GLU A 141 -5.06 7.50 5.27
CA GLU A 141 -5.82 6.82 4.23
C GLU A 141 -5.20 5.46 3.94
N ILE A 142 -6.03 4.41 3.98
CA ILE A 142 -5.64 3.04 3.67
C ILE A 142 -6.43 2.59 2.45
N ALA A 143 -5.73 2.11 1.43
CA ALA A 143 -6.31 1.41 0.29
C ALA A 143 -6.04 -0.10 0.43
N VAL A 144 -7.10 -0.90 0.40
CA VAL A 144 -7.00 -2.36 0.42
C VAL A 144 -6.70 -2.85 -0.99
N ARG A 145 -5.46 -3.30 -1.23
CA ARG A 145 -5.04 -3.82 -2.54
C ARG A 145 -5.37 -5.30 -2.67
N THR A 146 -5.04 -6.07 -1.64
CA THR A 146 -5.39 -7.49 -1.52
C THR A 146 -5.70 -7.82 -0.06
N ILE A 147 -6.04 -9.07 0.24
CA ILE A 147 -6.17 -9.54 1.63
C ILE A 147 -4.85 -9.47 2.42
N ASN A 148 -3.70 -9.42 1.73
CA ASN A 148 -2.37 -9.40 2.34
C ASN A 148 -1.61 -8.09 2.13
N VAL A 149 -2.08 -7.23 1.24
CA VAL A 149 -1.39 -6.00 0.84
C VAL A 149 -2.31 -4.82 1.03
N LEU A 150 -1.84 -3.86 1.82
CA LEU A 150 -2.46 -2.55 1.97
C LEU A 150 -1.52 -1.49 1.41
N GLU A 151 -2.07 -0.36 1.01
CA GLU A 151 -1.29 0.87 0.84
C GLU A 151 -1.77 1.90 1.85
N LEU A 152 -0.83 2.64 2.44
CA LEU A 152 -1.08 3.66 3.44
C LEU A 152 -0.47 4.97 2.99
N ARG A 153 -1.21 6.06 3.15
CA ARG A 153 -0.67 7.42 3.11
C ARG A 153 -1.25 8.23 4.25
N GLU A 154 -0.53 9.24 4.70
CA GLU A 154 -0.97 10.06 5.83
C GLU A 154 -0.51 11.51 5.70
N THR A 155 -1.23 12.39 6.40
CA THR A 155 -0.80 13.78 6.58
C THR A 155 0.26 13.88 7.66
N GLU A 156 0.96 15.01 7.67
CA GLU A 156 1.78 15.39 8.81
C GLU A 156 0.99 15.49 10.12
N CYS A 157 1.72 15.45 11.23
CA CYS A 157 1.22 15.62 12.59
C CYS A 157 0.82 17.07 12.84
N LEU A 158 -0.48 17.33 13.01
CA LEU A 158 -0.98 18.68 13.26
C LEU A 158 -1.53 18.79 14.68
N THR A 159 -1.02 19.76 15.43
CA THR A 159 -1.55 20.14 16.73
C THR A 159 -2.55 21.28 16.57
N PHE A 160 -3.59 21.26 17.40
CA PHE A 160 -4.62 22.30 17.44
C PHE A 160 -4.65 22.87 18.85
N GLY A 161 -4.85 24.18 18.98
CA GLY A 161 -4.99 24.82 20.29
C GLY A 161 -6.25 24.34 21.02
N GLY A 162 -6.14 24.10 22.33
CA GLY A 162 -7.26 23.64 23.17
C GLY A 162 -7.65 22.18 22.95
N ASN A 163 -8.86 21.81 23.37
CA ASN A 163 -9.44 20.45 23.20
C ASN A 163 -10.20 20.31 21.87
N VAL A 164 -9.66 20.88 20.81
CA VAL A 164 -10.31 20.93 19.50
C VAL A 164 -10.00 19.66 18.71
N VAL A 165 -11.06 18.95 18.29
CA VAL A 165 -10.96 17.86 17.32
C VAL A 165 -11.12 18.44 15.91
N PRO A 166 -10.14 18.25 15.00
CA PRO A 166 -10.22 18.83 13.67
C PRO A 166 -11.30 18.16 12.83
N ASP A 167 -11.88 18.94 11.91
CA ASP A 167 -12.81 18.42 10.92
C ASP A 167 -12.11 17.43 9.98
N MET A 168 -12.77 16.30 9.72
CA MET A 168 -12.25 15.20 8.91
C MET A 168 -12.02 15.64 7.45
N THR A 169 -12.91 16.47 6.90
CA THR A 169 -12.80 16.95 5.52
C THR A 169 -11.62 17.90 5.38
N TYR A 170 -11.42 18.79 6.36
CA TYR A 170 -10.27 19.69 6.41
C TYR A 170 -8.95 18.92 6.49
N LEU A 171 -8.81 18.02 7.47
CA LEU A 171 -7.55 17.30 7.69
C LEU A 171 -7.22 16.37 6.52
N CYS A 172 -8.17 15.55 6.08
CA CYS A 172 -7.96 14.64 4.95
C CYS A 172 -7.87 15.35 3.60
N GLY A 173 -8.36 16.60 3.49
CA GLY A 173 -8.14 17.44 2.32
C GLY A 173 -6.65 17.65 2.02
N LYS A 174 -5.80 17.65 3.06
CA LYS A 174 -4.35 17.82 2.93
C LYS A 174 -3.63 16.62 2.29
N LEU A 175 -4.26 15.44 2.21
CA LEU A 175 -3.68 14.28 1.51
C LEU A 175 -3.48 14.52 0.00
N LYS A 176 -4.27 15.42 -0.59
CA LYS A 176 -4.19 15.75 -2.02
C LYS A 176 -2.96 16.59 -2.39
N GLY A 177 -2.20 17.01 -1.40
CA GLY A 177 -1.06 17.91 -1.54
C GLY A 177 -1.46 19.37 -1.67
N THR A 178 -0.54 20.25 -1.27
CA THR A 178 -0.64 21.69 -1.51
C THR A 178 0.08 22.02 -2.81
N LYS A 179 -0.56 22.81 -3.67
CA LYS A 179 0.15 23.45 -4.78
C LYS A 179 1.05 24.53 -4.19
N MET A 180 2.36 24.29 -4.14
CA MET A 180 3.35 25.32 -3.86
C MET A 180 4.25 25.41 -5.09
N ASP A 181 4.35 26.61 -5.68
CA ASP A 181 5.24 26.92 -6.82
C ASP A 181 5.13 25.98 -8.04
N GLY A 182 3.92 25.51 -8.34
CA GLY A 182 3.64 24.65 -9.49
C GLY A 182 3.89 23.15 -9.25
N ASN A 183 4.53 22.78 -8.12
CA ASN A 183 4.69 21.39 -7.70
C ASN A 183 3.61 21.01 -6.69
N VAL A 184 3.03 19.81 -6.85
CA VAL A 184 2.04 19.25 -5.92
C VAL A 184 2.73 18.18 -5.07
N GLU A 185 3.12 18.53 -3.85
CA GLU A 185 3.63 17.55 -2.89
C GLU A 185 2.46 16.75 -2.31
N ARG A 186 2.22 15.56 -2.88
CA ARG A 186 1.19 14.63 -2.40
C ARG A 186 1.79 13.72 -1.33
N ALA A 187 0.95 13.33 -0.36
CA ALA A 187 1.31 12.25 0.55
C ALA A 187 1.57 10.97 -0.27
N SER A 188 2.80 10.47 -0.23
CA SER A 188 3.21 9.25 -0.94
C SER A 188 2.51 8.03 -0.35
N TRP A 189 2.21 7.06 -1.21
CA TRP A 189 1.72 5.75 -0.77
C TRP A 189 2.90 4.88 -0.33
N THR A 190 2.72 4.23 0.81
CA THR A 190 3.61 3.21 1.35
C THR A 190 2.90 1.86 1.27
N THR A 191 3.56 0.84 0.72
CA THR A 191 3.02 -0.52 0.68
C THR A 191 3.26 -1.25 2.00
N LEU A 192 2.22 -1.91 2.51
CA LEU A 192 2.18 -2.66 3.76
C LEU A 192 1.89 -4.14 3.47
N PHE A 193 2.77 -5.03 3.93
CA PHE A 193 2.65 -6.48 3.77
C PHE A 193 2.21 -7.16 5.06
N SER A 194 1.16 -7.97 5.00
CA SER A 194 0.74 -8.78 6.14
C SER A 194 1.87 -9.70 6.60
N GLN A 195 2.23 -9.63 7.89
CA GLN A 195 3.21 -10.51 8.50
C GLN A 195 2.72 -11.96 8.66
N LYS A 196 1.40 -12.15 8.55
CA LYS A 196 0.75 -13.46 8.57
C LYS A 196 -0.18 -13.55 7.35
N PRO A 197 0.41 -13.76 6.16
CA PRO A 197 -0.36 -13.72 4.94
C PRO A 197 -1.29 -14.94 4.84
N THR A 198 -2.50 -14.68 4.34
CA THR A 198 -3.43 -15.71 3.87
C THR A 198 -2.94 -16.21 2.53
N ARG A 199 -2.94 -17.53 2.33
CA ARG A 199 -2.49 -18.10 1.06
C ARG A 199 -3.46 -17.73 -0.07
N VAL A 200 -2.93 -17.21 -1.16
CA VAL A 200 -3.68 -16.88 -2.37
C VAL A 200 -3.00 -17.51 -3.57
N SER A 201 -3.78 -17.86 -4.59
CA SER A 201 -3.25 -18.43 -5.83
C SER A 201 -2.40 -17.39 -6.57
N CYS A 202 -1.28 -17.82 -7.13
CA CYS A 202 -0.43 -17.03 -8.00
C CYS A 202 -1.03 -16.87 -9.41
N ARG A 203 -2.09 -17.61 -9.75
CA ARG A 203 -2.60 -17.70 -11.13
C ARG A 203 -2.98 -16.35 -11.74
N SER A 204 -3.59 -15.45 -10.97
CA SER A 204 -3.93 -14.09 -11.43
C SER A 204 -2.72 -13.15 -11.47
N SER A 205 -1.71 -13.43 -10.65
CA SER A 205 -0.51 -12.59 -10.51
C SER A 205 0.55 -12.93 -11.57
N ILE A 206 0.87 -14.21 -11.72
CA ILE A 206 1.87 -14.73 -12.64
C ILE A 206 1.58 -16.23 -12.88
N GLU A 207 1.24 -16.63 -14.11
CA GLU A 207 1.00 -18.03 -14.48
C GLU A 207 1.97 -18.43 -15.59
N GLY A 208 2.49 -19.67 -15.54
CA GLY A 208 3.37 -20.22 -16.57
C GLY A 208 4.86 -20.15 -16.25
N SER A 209 5.69 -20.29 -17.30
CA SER A 209 7.15 -20.28 -17.21
C SER A 209 7.71 -19.12 -18.04
N TRP A 210 8.62 -18.36 -17.43
CA TRP A 210 9.09 -17.08 -17.93
C TRP A 210 10.61 -17.03 -17.86
N THR A 211 11.27 -16.75 -18.98
CA THR A 211 12.68 -16.37 -18.98
C THR A 211 12.80 -14.87 -18.74
N PHE A 212 13.78 -14.42 -17.96
CA PHE A 212 13.95 -13.00 -17.65
C PHE A 212 15.41 -12.53 -17.73
N LYS A 213 15.56 -11.21 -17.80
CA LYS A 213 16.84 -10.51 -17.62
C LYS A 213 16.78 -9.71 -16.34
N TYR A 214 17.87 -9.61 -15.61
CA TYR A 214 17.95 -8.81 -14.37
C TYR A 214 19.12 -7.84 -14.41
N SER A 215 19.02 -6.72 -13.70
CA SER A 215 20.10 -5.74 -13.56
C SER A 215 20.19 -5.28 -12.12
N ILE A 216 21.39 -5.01 -11.63
CA ILE A 216 21.59 -4.50 -10.27
C ILE A 216 21.88 -3.02 -10.36
N GLN A 217 20.87 -2.19 -10.05
CA GLN A 217 20.93 -0.75 -10.23
C GLN A 217 22.12 -0.08 -9.51
N ARG A 218 22.60 -0.68 -8.41
CA ARG A 218 23.78 -0.20 -7.67
C ARG A 218 25.11 -0.39 -8.41
N TYR A 219 25.22 -1.40 -9.28
CA TYR A 219 26.51 -1.79 -9.87
C TYR A 219 26.59 -1.64 -11.38
N SER A 220 25.46 -1.75 -12.10
CA SER A 220 25.49 -1.64 -13.55
C SER A 220 24.10 -1.43 -14.12
N GLN A 221 24.03 -0.68 -15.23
CA GLN A 221 22.83 -0.60 -16.07
C GLN A 221 22.70 -1.79 -17.03
N HIS A 222 23.70 -2.67 -17.11
CA HIS A 222 23.67 -3.85 -17.94
C HIS A 222 22.64 -4.86 -17.44
N LYS A 223 21.88 -5.42 -18.38
CA LYS A 223 20.87 -6.45 -18.11
C LYS A 223 21.47 -7.83 -18.32
N CYS A 224 21.66 -8.55 -17.22
CA CYS A 224 22.11 -9.93 -17.22
C CYS A 224 21.07 -10.84 -17.88
N LEU A 225 21.46 -11.48 -18.97
CA LEU A 225 20.70 -12.57 -19.61
C LEU A 225 21.46 -13.86 -19.39
N HIS A 226 20.83 -14.84 -18.76
CA HIS A 226 21.42 -16.16 -18.55
C HIS A 226 20.37 -17.26 -18.79
N PRO A 227 20.72 -18.42 -19.40
CA PRO A 227 19.76 -19.50 -19.66
C PRO A 227 19.09 -20.08 -18.40
N LYS A 228 19.74 -19.97 -17.25
CA LYS A 228 19.18 -20.36 -15.93
C LYS A 228 18.21 -19.34 -15.33
N ASN A 229 18.06 -18.15 -15.95
CA ASN A 229 17.07 -17.17 -15.50
C ASN A 229 15.68 -17.68 -15.89
N ASN A 230 14.96 -18.23 -14.92
CA ASN A 230 13.64 -18.77 -15.12
C ASN A 230 12.74 -18.48 -13.93
N LEU A 231 11.49 -18.11 -14.19
CA LEU A 231 10.43 -17.99 -13.21
C LEU A 231 9.32 -18.96 -13.59
N THR A 232 8.94 -19.84 -12.69
CA THR A 232 7.89 -20.86 -12.91
C THR A 232 6.80 -20.76 -11.84
N SER A 233 5.55 -20.59 -12.26
CA SER A 233 4.39 -20.36 -11.39
C SER A 233 3.19 -21.27 -11.70
N CYS A 234 3.38 -22.27 -12.55
CA CYS A 234 2.39 -23.33 -12.74
C CYS A 234 2.64 -24.46 -11.74
N PRO A 235 1.58 -25.06 -11.15
CA PRO A 235 1.71 -26.30 -10.41
C PRO A 235 2.34 -27.36 -11.30
N ASP A 236 3.36 -28.02 -10.80
CA ASP A 236 3.99 -29.14 -11.49
C ASP A 236 3.09 -30.37 -11.32
N PRO A 237 2.46 -30.89 -12.40
CA PRO A 237 1.57 -32.04 -12.31
C PRO A 237 2.31 -33.32 -11.88
N ALA A 238 3.63 -33.39 -12.04
CA ALA A 238 4.44 -34.51 -11.58
C ALA A 238 4.77 -34.43 -10.07
N ASN A 239 4.53 -33.28 -9.42
CA ASN A 239 4.87 -33.04 -8.02
C ASN A 239 3.64 -32.73 -7.17
N ARG A 240 3.19 -33.71 -6.38
CA ARG A 240 2.05 -33.57 -5.46
C ARG A 240 2.21 -32.49 -4.37
N TYR A 241 3.43 -32.00 -4.14
CA TYR A 241 3.71 -30.91 -3.20
C TYR A 241 3.70 -29.54 -3.88
N SER A 242 3.59 -29.51 -5.20
CA SER A 242 3.40 -28.27 -5.95
C SER A 242 2.03 -27.70 -5.62
N THR A 243 1.98 -26.40 -5.36
CA THR A 243 0.77 -25.69 -4.96
C THR A 243 0.65 -24.44 -5.80
N GLU A 244 -0.59 -24.01 -6.04
CA GLU A 244 -0.87 -22.80 -6.82
C GLU A 244 -0.51 -21.51 -6.08
N ASP A 245 -0.16 -21.58 -4.79
CA ASP A 245 0.10 -20.42 -3.94
C ASP A 245 1.55 -19.90 -4.02
N ARG A 246 2.39 -20.52 -4.85
CA ARG A 246 3.82 -20.21 -4.94
C ARG A 246 4.35 -20.23 -6.36
N PHE A 247 5.42 -19.46 -6.54
CA PHE A 247 6.26 -19.52 -7.72
C PHE A 247 7.73 -19.66 -7.33
N TYR A 248 8.51 -20.16 -8.28
CA TYR A 248 9.93 -20.38 -8.17
C TYR A 248 10.65 -19.41 -9.10
N ILE A 249 11.70 -18.78 -8.60
CA ILE A 249 12.56 -17.94 -9.42
C ILE A 249 14.01 -18.42 -9.29
N SER A 250 14.62 -18.69 -10.43
CA SER A 250 16.02 -19.09 -10.56
C SER A 250 16.78 -17.97 -11.23
N TYR A 251 17.87 -17.55 -10.61
CA TYR A 251 18.83 -16.60 -11.16
C TYR A 251 20.07 -17.38 -11.60
N GLY A 252 20.53 -17.11 -12.82
CA GLY A 252 21.85 -17.54 -13.28
C GLY A 252 22.91 -16.55 -12.83
N ALA A 253 24.08 -17.06 -12.46
CA ALA A 253 25.26 -16.24 -12.19
C ALA A 253 25.61 -15.38 -13.42
N CYS A 254 25.80 -14.08 -13.21
CA CYS A 254 26.23 -13.19 -14.28
C CYS A 254 27.74 -13.03 -14.33
N ASP A 255 28.33 -13.24 -15.50
CA ASP A 255 29.77 -13.03 -15.71
C ASP A 255 30.14 -11.54 -15.58
N ASP A 256 29.25 -10.62 -15.96
CA ASP A 256 29.44 -9.16 -15.84
C ASP A 256 29.69 -8.70 -14.39
N TYR A 257 29.30 -9.51 -13.41
CA TYR A 257 29.47 -9.26 -11.99
C TYR A 257 30.43 -10.25 -11.31
N ALA A 258 31.22 -11.01 -12.08
CA ALA A 258 32.15 -12.01 -11.55
C ALA A 258 33.15 -11.42 -10.54
N TRP A 259 33.55 -10.16 -10.74
CA TRP A 259 34.42 -9.39 -9.84
C TRP A 259 33.80 -9.14 -8.44
N LYS A 260 32.49 -9.36 -8.26
CA LYS A 260 31.75 -9.26 -6.99
C LYS A 260 31.33 -10.60 -6.40
N LYS A 261 31.81 -11.73 -6.93
CA LYS A 261 31.47 -13.09 -6.48
C LYS A 261 32.02 -13.37 -5.07
N GLY A 262 31.34 -12.86 -4.04
CA GLY A 262 31.79 -12.97 -2.64
C GLY A 262 31.16 -11.95 -1.70
N ASP A 263 30.53 -10.89 -2.23
CA ASP A 263 29.83 -9.90 -1.39
C ASP A 263 28.60 -10.56 -0.72
N PRO A 264 28.50 -10.57 0.63
CA PRO A 264 27.46 -11.28 1.38
C PRO A 264 26.04 -10.70 1.17
N GLY A 265 25.90 -9.58 0.47
CA GLY A 265 24.62 -8.99 0.06
C GLY A 265 24.19 -9.32 -1.38
N LEU A 266 24.95 -10.15 -2.10
CA LEU A 266 24.74 -10.42 -3.53
C LEU A 266 24.62 -11.93 -3.82
N SER A 267 23.79 -12.63 -3.03
CA SER A 267 23.53 -14.07 -3.17
C SER A 267 23.03 -14.48 -4.56
N PHE A 268 22.35 -13.57 -5.27
CA PHE A 268 21.88 -13.74 -6.65
C PHE A 268 22.98 -13.62 -7.72
N LEU A 269 24.24 -13.30 -7.36
CA LEU A 269 25.40 -13.39 -8.26
C LEU A 269 25.92 -14.82 -8.41
N ARG A 270 25.29 -15.77 -7.73
CA ARG A 270 25.49 -17.20 -7.90
C ARG A 270 24.19 -17.80 -8.41
N ASP A 271 24.29 -19.00 -8.97
CA ASP A 271 23.09 -19.76 -9.29
C ASP A 271 22.27 -19.95 -8.00
N MET A 272 21.08 -19.35 -7.98
CA MET A 272 20.23 -19.34 -6.80
C MET A 272 18.78 -19.56 -7.22
N ALA A 273 18.10 -20.43 -6.49
CA ALA A 273 16.66 -20.61 -6.61
C ALA A 273 15.98 -20.12 -5.32
N MET A 274 14.92 -19.33 -5.49
CA MET A 274 14.08 -18.84 -4.40
C MET A 274 12.64 -19.28 -4.64
N THR A 275 11.93 -19.55 -3.56
CA THR A 275 10.50 -19.83 -3.57
C THR A 275 9.77 -18.67 -2.94
N PHE A 276 8.76 -18.16 -3.63
CA PHE A 276 7.91 -17.07 -3.15
C PHE A 276 6.48 -17.54 -3.04
N VAL A 277 5.80 -17.10 -1.97
CA VAL A 277 4.35 -17.27 -1.79
C VAL A 277 3.66 -15.99 -2.25
N CYS A 278 2.63 -16.12 -3.07
CA CYS A 278 1.90 -14.97 -3.58
C CYS A 278 1.08 -14.27 -2.48
N LEU A 279 1.10 -12.95 -2.49
CA LEU A 279 0.30 -12.08 -1.63
C LEU A 279 -0.90 -11.47 -2.38
N GLY A 280 -0.96 -11.68 -3.69
CA GLY A 280 -2.01 -11.24 -4.59
C GLY A 280 -1.54 -10.11 -5.50
N ASP A 281 -2.44 -9.68 -6.37
CA ASP A 281 -2.20 -8.68 -7.41
C ASP A 281 -3.30 -7.61 -7.46
N TRP A 282 -2.94 -6.46 -8.03
CA TRP A 282 -3.84 -5.33 -8.23
C TRP A 282 -3.39 -4.49 -9.43
N TYR A 283 -4.29 -3.64 -9.90
CA TYR A 283 -4.02 -2.75 -11.02
C TYR A 283 -4.03 -1.28 -10.57
N ILE A 284 -3.11 -0.49 -11.12
CA ILE A 284 -3.13 0.98 -11.05
C ILE A 284 -3.04 1.50 -12.48
N GLY A 285 -4.17 2.00 -13.00
CA GLY A 285 -4.26 2.33 -14.42
C GLY A 285 -4.07 1.08 -15.28
N ASN A 286 -3.05 1.10 -16.15
CA ASN A 286 -2.72 -0.02 -17.03
C ASN A 286 -1.65 -0.95 -16.43
N ASP A 287 -1.08 -0.58 -15.29
CA ASP A 287 0.05 -1.29 -14.70
C ASP A 287 -0.48 -2.39 -13.75
N HIS A 288 0.02 -3.61 -13.95
CA HIS A 288 -0.27 -4.76 -13.12
C HIS A 288 0.82 -4.97 -12.08
N PHE A 289 0.44 -4.89 -10.81
CA PHE A 289 1.31 -5.09 -9.67
C PHE A 289 0.97 -6.41 -8.99
N PHE A 290 1.98 -7.14 -8.56
CA PHE A 290 1.78 -8.25 -7.64
C PHE A 290 2.87 -8.29 -6.58
N ALA A 291 2.51 -8.82 -5.42
CA ALA A 291 3.41 -8.94 -4.29
C ALA A 291 3.61 -10.40 -3.89
N ALA A 292 4.77 -10.69 -3.34
CA ALA A 292 5.13 -12.03 -2.88
C ALA A 292 6.06 -11.98 -1.67
N VAL A 293 6.10 -13.09 -0.92
CA VAL A 293 6.93 -13.26 0.27
C VAL A 293 7.79 -14.51 0.18
N ASN A 294 9.08 -14.40 0.47
CA ASN A 294 9.98 -15.53 0.64
C ASN A 294 9.98 -15.94 2.11
N LEU A 295 9.24 -17.00 2.45
CA LEU A 295 9.14 -17.48 3.84
C LEU A 295 10.45 -18.06 4.40
N GLY A 296 11.44 -18.33 3.55
CA GLY A 296 12.78 -18.77 3.97
C GLY A 296 13.72 -17.64 4.35
N GLU A 297 13.36 -16.38 4.11
CA GLU A 297 14.15 -15.20 4.48
C GLU A 297 13.65 -14.60 5.81
N ASN A 298 14.58 -14.23 6.69
CA ASN A 298 14.27 -13.71 8.02
C ASN A 298 14.38 -12.18 8.08
N ARG A 299 15.12 -11.56 7.15
CA ARG A 299 15.23 -10.11 7.02
C ARG A 299 14.00 -9.60 6.29
N PRO A 300 13.11 -8.84 6.95
CA PRO A 300 11.83 -8.44 6.34
C PRO A 300 12.03 -7.60 5.08
N GLU A 301 13.08 -6.78 5.01
CA GLU A 301 13.46 -6.02 3.80
C GLU A 301 13.86 -6.89 2.61
N GLU A 302 14.23 -8.15 2.84
CA GLU A 302 14.52 -9.13 1.80
C GLU A 302 13.40 -10.16 1.61
N GLN A 303 12.56 -10.30 2.61
CA GLN A 303 11.44 -11.24 2.64
C GLN A 303 10.33 -10.87 1.66
N TYR A 304 9.95 -9.58 1.59
CA TYR A 304 8.85 -9.10 0.76
C TYR A 304 9.34 -8.50 -0.56
N ARG A 305 8.63 -8.77 -1.65
CA ARG A 305 8.92 -8.29 -3.00
C ARG A 305 7.65 -7.85 -3.73
N CYS A 306 7.78 -6.82 -4.55
CA CYS A 306 6.77 -6.42 -5.52
C CYS A 306 7.34 -6.52 -6.91
N PHE A 307 6.45 -6.83 -7.83
CA PHE A 307 6.73 -7.00 -9.22
C PHE A 307 5.75 -6.15 -10.00
N VAL A 308 6.25 -5.58 -11.09
CA VAL A 308 5.45 -4.81 -12.04
C VAL A 308 5.53 -5.51 -13.39
N SER A 309 4.37 -5.81 -13.96
CA SER A 309 4.25 -6.36 -15.31
C SER A 309 3.79 -5.26 -16.26
N ILE A 310 4.75 -4.67 -16.99
CA ILE A 310 4.50 -3.75 -18.12
C ILE A 310 5.30 -4.29 -19.30
N PHE A 311 4.69 -5.16 -20.11
CA PHE A 311 5.33 -5.86 -21.25
C PHE A 311 6.62 -6.67 -20.91
N SER A 312 7.09 -6.64 -19.65
CA SER A 312 8.28 -7.27 -19.08
C SER A 312 8.13 -7.23 -17.55
N VAL A 313 8.60 -8.27 -16.85
CA VAL A 313 8.56 -8.34 -15.38
C VAL A 313 9.76 -7.60 -14.78
N PHE A 314 9.50 -6.54 -14.02
CA PHE A 314 10.51 -5.82 -13.24
C PHE A 314 10.32 -6.09 -11.75
N VAL A 315 11.42 -6.39 -11.04
CA VAL A 315 11.42 -6.42 -9.58
C VAL A 315 11.65 -5.00 -9.09
N THR A 316 10.69 -4.43 -8.37
CA THR A 316 10.79 -3.07 -7.83
C THR A 316 10.78 -3.10 -6.32
N ASP A 317 11.40 -2.08 -5.71
CA ASP A 317 11.22 -1.83 -4.29
C ASP A 317 9.79 -1.31 -4.06
N CYS A 318 9.01 -2.01 -3.24
CA CYS A 318 7.62 -1.67 -2.95
C CYS A 318 7.48 -0.37 -2.13
N SER A 319 8.59 0.18 -1.63
CA SER A 319 8.62 1.33 -0.73
C SER A 319 8.02 2.59 -1.36
N VAL A 320 7.95 2.68 -2.69
CA VAL A 320 7.42 3.84 -3.41
C VAL A 320 6.69 3.37 -4.68
N VAL A 321 5.37 3.24 -4.60
CA VAL A 321 4.51 3.21 -5.79
C VAL A 321 3.96 4.63 -5.94
N SER A 322 4.73 5.49 -6.62
CA SER A 322 4.39 6.91 -6.85
C SER A 322 3.63 7.10 -8.15
#